data_AF-A0A2W5UZJ9-F1
#
_entry.id   AF-A0A2W5UZJ9-F1
#
_cell.length_a   1.000
_cell.length_b   1.000
_cell.length_c   1.000
_cell.angle_alpha   90.00
_cell.angle_beta   90.00
_cell.angle_gamma   90.00
#
_symmetry.space_group_name_H-M   'P 1'
#
loop_
_entity.id
_entity.type
_entity.pdbx_description
1 polymer ?
#
loop_
_entity_poly.entity_id
_entity_poly.type
_entity_poly.pdbx_seq_one_letter_code
_entity_poly.pdbx_strand_id
1 'polypeptide(L)'
;LFENALRARDGRSIEDHQAALVAFFAPFTKVAAANPYAWFPVERSAEELVTVTDRNRMVGFPYPKYLNAIMEVDQSAAVLVASVRKARELGVPEDKWVFLHGCADASDLWYPLERQDYHSSPAMRLTGERAFEMAGITAADLSLIDLYSCFPSAVRIGAKALGLALDDPRGLTVTGGLPYFGGPGNNYALHAIAEMVTRLRERPGAYGLSTANGWFLTKQSVGVYSTRPVEGRWERQSPSVLQAQIDALPHPEIVEKPQGRARIETYTVVHGREGVRMGIVIGRDDQDRRFVAHTPDDPAVLRDLEAREGVGRMGTVGPHPDGVRNLFTPD
;
A
#
# COMPACT_ATOMS: atom_id res chain seq x y z
N LEU A 1 -4.61 5.95 -9.54
CA LEU A 1 -5.94 5.38 -9.16
C LEU A 1 -6.18 5.45 -7.65
N PHE A 2 -5.63 4.57 -6.82
CA PHE A 2 -5.90 4.55 -5.37
C PHE A 2 -5.64 5.90 -4.67
N GLU A 3 -4.52 6.56 -4.96
CA GLU A 3 -4.22 7.87 -4.37
C GLU A 3 -5.22 8.96 -4.77
N ASN A 4 -5.63 9.02 -6.04
CA ASN A 4 -6.64 9.99 -6.49
C ASN A 4 -8.01 9.71 -5.86
N ALA A 5 -8.37 8.44 -5.63
CA ALA A 5 -9.57 8.09 -4.89
C ALA A 5 -9.50 8.50 -3.42
N LEU A 6 -8.33 8.33 -2.77
CA LEU A 6 -8.09 8.84 -1.43
C LEU A 6 -8.21 10.37 -1.38
N ARG A 7 -7.63 11.07 -2.35
CA ARG A 7 -7.71 12.53 -2.47
C ARG A 7 -9.15 13.01 -2.55
N ALA A 8 -9.93 12.41 -3.46
CA ALA A 8 -11.33 12.77 -3.68
C ALA A 8 -12.19 12.47 -2.45
N ARG A 9 -12.02 11.31 -1.80
CA ARG A 9 -12.69 10.96 -0.53
C ARG A 9 -12.44 12.00 0.56
N ASP A 10 -11.20 12.49 0.64
CA ASP A 10 -10.79 13.47 1.64
C ASP A 10 -11.17 14.91 1.27
N GLY A 11 -11.78 15.14 0.11
CA GLY A 11 -12.18 16.47 -0.37
C GLY A 11 -11.01 17.43 -0.55
N ARG A 12 -9.80 16.92 -0.80
CA ARG A 12 -8.58 17.75 -0.90
C ARG A 12 -8.36 18.26 -2.32
N SER A 13 -7.90 19.51 -2.41
CA SER A 13 -7.28 20.02 -3.63
C SER A 13 -6.06 19.17 -4.02
N ILE A 14 -5.59 19.30 -5.26
CA ILE A 14 -4.41 18.58 -5.73
C ILE A 14 -3.17 19.04 -4.96
N GLU A 15 -3.06 20.35 -4.74
CA GLU A 15 -1.97 21.00 -4.03
C GLU A 15 -1.92 20.59 -2.56
N ASP A 16 -3.05 20.67 -1.84
CA ASP A 16 -3.11 20.29 -0.42
C ASP A 16 -2.83 18.80 -0.24
N HIS A 17 -3.29 17.98 -1.19
CA HIS A 17 -3.04 16.56 -1.15
C HIS A 17 -1.56 16.24 -1.38
N GLN A 18 -0.91 16.88 -2.35
CA GLN A 18 0.53 16.73 -2.58
C GLN A 18 1.33 17.13 -1.34
N ALA A 19 1.03 18.28 -0.72
CA ALA A 19 1.70 18.74 0.50
C ALA A 19 1.53 17.74 1.65
N ALA A 20 0.30 17.27 1.89
CA ALA A 20 0.03 16.28 2.92
C ALA A 20 0.73 14.93 2.66
N LEU A 21 0.83 14.55 1.39
CA LEU A 21 1.46 13.29 0.98
C LEU A 21 2.97 13.30 1.21
N VAL A 22 3.66 14.39 0.89
CA VAL A 22 5.10 14.47 1.14
C VAL A 22 5.44 14.66 2.62
N ALA A 23 4.64 15.39 3.37
CA ALA A 23 4.79 15.48 4.83
C ALA A 23 4.65 14.09 5.49
N PHE A 24 3.71 13.28 4.99
CA PHE A 24 3.49 11.91 5.46
C PHE A 24 4.64 10.96 5.13
N PHE A 25 5.27 11.10 3.95
CA PHE A 25 6.28 10.14 3.48
C PHE A 25 7.74 10.55 3.75
N ALA A 26 8.03 11.81 4.04
CA ALA A 26 9.37 12.27 4.40
C ALA A 26 9.98 11.53 5.60
N PRO A 27 9.25 11.23 6.70
CA PRO A 27 9.79 10.48 7.84
C PRO A 27 10.35 9.10 7.49
N PHE A 28 9.83 8.44 6.45
CA PHE A 28 10.34 7.14 5.99
C PHE A 28 11.78 7.27 5.45
N THR A 29 12.09 8.39 4.78
CA THR A 29 13.44 8.65 4.24
C THR A 29 14.48 8.79 5.36
N LYS A 30 14.09 9.40 6.49
CA LYS A 30 14.95 9.54 7.66
C LYS A 30 15.25 8.20 8.31
N VAL A 31 14.24 7.33 8.43
CA VAL A 31 14.43 5.96 8.92
C VAL A 31 15.34 5.17 7.99
N ALA A 32 15.14 5.27 6.67
CA ALA A 32 16.01 4.63 5.68
C ALA A 32 17.45 5.14 5.74
N ALA A 33 17.66 6.46 5.84
CA ALA A 33 19.00 7.06 5.91
C ALA A 33 19.80 6.62 7.14
N ALA A 34 19.11 6.34 8.26
CA ALA A 34 19.71 5.81 9.47
C ALA A 34 19.90 4.28 9.44
N ASN A 35 19.32 3.57 8.47
CA ASN A 35 19.39 2.13 8.37
C ASN A 35 20.63 1.71 7.55
N PRO A 36 21.62 1.01 8.15
CA PRO A 36 22.86 0.63 7.45
C PRO A 36 22.62 -0.35 6.29
N TYR A 37 21.46 -1.00 6.22
CA TYR A 37 21.08 -1.91 5.15
C TYR A 37 20.32 -1.23 4.01
N ALA A 38 19.95 0.05 4.15
CA ALA A 38 19.24 0.77 3.10
C ALA A 38 20.10 0.94 1.86
N TRP A 39 19.53 0.63 0.70
CA TRP A 39 20.20 0.79 -0.59
C TRP A 39 20.30 2.25 -1.02
N PHE A 40 19.35 3.09 -0.59
CA PHE A 40 19.34 4.53 -0.84
C PHE A 40 19.31 5.32 0.48
N PRO A 41 20.43 5.37 1.23
CA PRO A 41 20.48 5.99 2.56
C PRO A 41 20.58 7.52 2.46
N VAL A 42 19.56 8.15 1.88
CA VAL A 42 19.48 9.60 1.69
C VAL A 42 18.18 10.10 2.29
N GLU A 43 18.30 10.89 3.35
CA GLU A 43 17.16 11.63 3.90
C GLU A 43 16.73 12.70 2.89
N ARG A 44 15.42 12.81 2.66
CA ARG A 44 14.86 13.80 1.72
C ARG A 44 13.84 14.66 2.43
N SER A 45 13.89 15.94 2.13
CA SER A 45 12.86 16.88 2.53
C SER A 45 11.55 16.61 1.77
N ALA A 46 10.43 17.08 2.34
CA ALA A 46 9.12 17.02 1.69
C ALA A 46 9.13 17.74 0.33
N GLU A 47 9.84 18.86 0.21
CA GLU A 47 9.99 19.61 -1.03
C GLU A 47 10.71 18.80 -2.11
N GLU A 48 11.81 18.12 -1.77
CA GLU A 48 12.53 17.25 -2.71
C GLU A 48 11.67 16.08 -3.21
N LEU A 49 10.78 15.54 -2.37
CA LEU A 49 9.94 14.40 -2.75
C LEU A 49 8.90 14.77 -3.83
N VAL A 50 8.35 15.99 -3.78
CA VAL A 50 7.34 16.44 -4.76
C VAL A 50 7.94 17.15 -5.97
N THR A 51 9.08 17.82 -5.81
CA THR A 51 9.64 18.67 -6.87
C THR A 51 10.03 17.84 -8.08
N VAL A 52 9.32 18.07 -9.19
CA VAL A 52 9.57 17.40 -10.46
C VAL A 52 10.87 17.94 -11.07
N THR A 53 11.82 17.05 -11.28
CA THR A 53 13.11 17.32 -11.92
C THR A 53 13.46 16.17 -12.87
N ASP A 54 14.54 16.28 -13.63
CA ASP A 54 15.02 15.16 -14.46
C ASP A 54 15.32 13.90 -13.63
N ARG A 55 15.73 14.07 -12.36
CA ARG A 55 16.00 12.98 -11.42
C ARG A 55 14.75 12.48 -10.70
N ASN A 56 13.75 13.34 -10.53
CA ASN A 56 12.48 13.06 -9.87
C ASN A 56 11.28 13.29 -10.80
N ARG A 57 11.36 12.80 -12.04
CA ARG A 57 10.31 13.00 -13.04
C ARG A 57 8.98 12.41 -12.58
N MET A 58 7.88 12.88 -13.16
CA MET A 58 6.57 12.24 -13.00
C MET A 58 6.60 10.82 -13.60
N VAL A 59 6.02 9.85 -12.88
CA VAL A 59 5.89 8.45 -13.35
C VAL A 59 4.44 8.15 -13.68
N GLY A 60 3.55 8.47 -12.74
CA GLY A 60 2.12 8.44 -12.97
C GLY A 60 1.45 9.32 -11.92
N PHE A 61 0.61 10.24 -12.35
CA PHE A 61 -0.05 11.18 -11.47
C PHE A 61 -0.83 10.45 -10.36
N PRO A 62 -0.58 10.76 -9.06
CA PRO A 62 0.10 11.97 -8.57
C PRO A 62 1.57 11.79 -8.14
N TYR A 63 2.24 10.69 -8.51
CA TYR A 63 3.55 10.33 -7.98
C TYR A 63 4.73 10.65 -8.92
N PRO A 64 5.62 11.58 -8.53
CA PRO A 64 6.97 11.63 -9.06
C PRO A 64 7.81 10.44 -8.56
N LYS A 65 8.93 10.19 -9.23
CA LYS A 65 9.76 8.99 -9.05
C LYS A 65 10.10 8.65 -7.59
N TYR A 66 10.41 9.64 -6.75
CA TYR A 66 10.81 9.41 -5.35
C TYR A 66 9.66 8.94 -4.45
N LEU A 67 8.41 9.01 -4.91
CA LEU A 67 7.24 8.45 -4.22
C LEU A 67 6.83 7.07 -4.75
N ASN A 68 7.66 6.47 -5.61
CA ASN A 68 7.45 5.14 -6.17
C ASN A 68 8.53 4.17 -5.66
N ALA A 69 8.15 2.92 -5.40
CA ALA A 69 9.10 1.86 -5.04
C ALA A 69 10.21 1.69 -6.10
N ILE A 70 11.43 1.40 -5.63
CA ILE A 70 12.56 1.03 -6.48
C ILE A 70 12.95 -0.41 -6.16
N MET A 71 12.72 -1.30 -7.12
CA MET A 71 12.95 -2.75 -6.96
C MET A 71 14.31 -3.21 -7.50
N GLU A 72 15.03 -2.34 -8.20
CA GLU A 72 16.35 -2.62 -8.78
C GLU A 72 17.44 -2.40 -7.72
N VAL A 73 17.61 -3.39 -6.85
CA VAL A 73 18.55 -3.39 -5.72
C VAL A 73 19.19 -4.77 -5.57
N ASP A 74 20.39 -4.84 -4.99
CA ASP A 74 21.05 -6.10 -4.65
C ASP A 74 21.07 -6.30 -3.13
N GLN A 75 19.99 -6.88 -2.61
CA GLN A 75 19.77 -7.08 -1.18
C GLN A 75 19.21 -8.49 -0.92
N SER A 76 19.50 -9.05 0.25
CA SER A 76 18.88 -10.29 0.71
C SER A 76 18.58 -10.23 2.20
N ALA A 77 17.56 -10.98 2.62
CA ALA A 77 17.21 -11.18 4.00
C ALA A 77 16.86 -12.65 4.21
N ALA A 78 17.10 -13.14 5.43
CA ALA A 78 16.72 -14.48 5.85
C ALA A 78 16.26 -14.44 7.30
N VAL A 79 15.30 -15.30 7.62
CA VAL A 79 14.85 -15.57 8.99
C VAL A 79 14.93 -17.07 9.24
N LEU A 80 15.43 -17.45 10.42
CA LEU A 80 15.44 -18.84 10.86
C LEU A 80 14.28 -19.06 11.81
N VAL A 81 13.40 -20.00 11.46
CA VAL A 81 12.23 -20.37 12.26
C VAL A 81 12.45 -21.79 12.79
N ALA A 82 12.23 -21.99 14.08
CA ALA A 82 12.38 -23.28 14.73
C ALA A 82 11.35 -23.43 15.85
N SER A 83 11.07 -24.68 16.24
CA SER A 83 10.35 -24.93 17.48
C SER A 83 11.24 -24.58 18.67
N VAL A 84 10.63 -24.18 19.79
CA VAL A 84 11.34 -23.95 21.07
C VAL A 84 12.18 -25.17 21.46
N ARG A 85 11.64 -26.38 21.25
CA ARG A 85 12.38 -27.63 21.48
C ARG A 85 13.69 -27.66 20.69
N LYS A 86 13.62 -27.41 19.38
CA LYS A 86 14.80 -27.45 18.51
C LYS A 86 15.80 -26.34 18.85
N ALA A 87 15.32 -25.14 19.17
CA ALA A 87 16.18 -24.04 19.61
C ALA A 87 16.96 -24.40 20.89
N ARG A 88 16.33 -25.04 21.87
CA ARG A 88 16.99 -25.55 23.08
C ARG A 88 17.99 -26.67 22.78
N GLU A 89 17.61 -27.65 21.97
CA GLU A 89 18.51 -28.75 21.56
C GLU A 89 19.79 -28.23 20.89
N LEU A 90 19.69 -27.16 20.10
CA LEU A 90 20.82 -26.53 19.40
C LEU A 90 21.56 -25.47 20.25
N GLY A 91 21.14 -25.23 21.50
CA GLY A 91 21.77 -24.26 22.39
C GLY A 91 21.58 -22.80 21.97
N VAL A 92 20.51 -22.47 21.23
CA VAL A 92 20.19 -21.08 20.85
C VAL A 92 19.76 -20.30 22.10
N PRO A 93 20.47 -19.21 22.49
CA PRO A 93 20.13 -18.43 23.69
C PRO A 93 18.70 -17.87 23.67
N GLU A 94 17.99 -17.94 24.81
CA GLU A 94 16.57 -17.53 24.89
C GLU A 94 16.36 -16.03 24.64
N ASP A 95 17.36 -15.18 24.91
CA ASP A 95 17.35 -13.73 24.61
C ASP A 95 17.35 -13.44 23.09
N LYS A 96 17.63 -14.45 22.26
CA LYS A 96 17.52 -14.35 20.80
C LYS A 96 16.15 -14.75 20.28
N TRP A 97 15.25 -15.25 21.12
CA TRP A 97 13.97 -15.76 20.64
C TRP A 97 12.96 -14.63 20.44
N VAL A 98 12.29 -14.65 19.30
CA VAL A 98 11.17 -13.78 18.98
C VAL A 98 10.05 -14.67 18.45
N PHE A 99 8.86 -14.49 18.99
CA PHE A 99 7.70 -15.30 18.70
C PHE A 99 6.71 -14.54 17.83
N LEU A 100 6.06 -15.26 16.92
CA LEU A 100 4.90 -14.76 16.16
C LEU A 100 3.66 -14.93 17.04
N HIS A 101 3.19 -13.85 17.67
CA HIS A 101 2.02 -13.85 18.57
C HIS A 101 0.71 -13.93 17.80
N GLY A 102 0.63 -13.24 16.66
CA GLY A 102 -0.58 -13.21 15.85
C GLY A 102 -0.27 -13.10 14.36
N CYS A 103 -1.07 -13.76 13.54
CA CYS A 103 -0.95 -13.65 12.09
C CYS A 103 -2.26 -13.93 11.35
N ALA A 104 -2.38 -13.35 10.16
CA ALA A 104 -3.45 -13.66 9.23
C ALA A 104 -3.04 -13.30 7.80
N ASP A 105 -3.68 -13.95 6.84
CA ASP A 105 -3.48 -13.71 5.41
C ASP A 105 -4.82 -13.77 4.70
N ALA A 106 -5.07 -12.84 3.77
CA ALA A 106 -6.23 -12.82 2.91
C ALA A 106 -5.94 -11.98 1.66
N SER A 107 -6.83 -12.04 0.67
CA SER A 107 -6.76 -11.17 -0.50
C SER A 107 -8.03 -10.33 -0.62
N ASP A 108 -7.88 -9.06 -0.98
CA ASP A 108 -8.98 -8.28 -1.56
C ASP A 108 -9.38 -8.92 -2.89
N LEU A 109 -10.58 -8.57 -3.39
CA LEU A 109 -11.03 -9.04 -4.69
C LEU A 109 -9.94 -8.80 -5.75
N TRP A 110 -9.69 -9.86 -6.52
CA TRP A 110 -8.48 -9.98 -7.31
C TRP A 110 -8.38 -8.85 -8.33
N TYR A 111 -9.48 -8.56 -9.01
CA TYR A 111 -9.57 -7.49 -9.98
C TYR A 111 -10.00 -6.18 -9.31
N PRO A 112 -9.22 -5.09 -9.46
CA PRO A 112 -9.59 -3.80 -8.86
C PRO A 112 -10.99 -3.30 -9.24
N LEU A 113 -11.47 -3.64 -10.45
CA LEU A 113 -12.83 -3.28 -10.90
C LEU A 113 -13.95 -3.91 -10.08
N GLU A 114 -13.69 -4.99 -9.33
CA GLU A 114 -14.70 -5.64 -8.48
C GLU A 114 -14.72 -5.04 -7.07
N ARG A 115 -13.77 -4.19 -6.69
CA ARG A 115 -13.67 -3.71 -5.32
C ARG A 115 -14.72 -2.66 -4.98
N GLN A 116 -15.18 -2.60 -3.74
CA GLN A 116 -16.19 -1.63 -3.31
C GLN A 116 -15.77 -0.18 -3.63
N ASP A 117 -14.52 0.16 -3.30
CA ASP A 117 -13.91 1.45 -3.55
C ASP A 117 -12.39 1.30 -3.79
N TYR A 118 -11.70 2.43 -3.95
CA TYR A 118 -10.25 2.50 -4.18
C TYR A 118 -9.51 3.23 -3.04
N HIS A 119 -10.11 3.31 -1.85
CA HIS A 119 -9.56 4.03 -0.70
C HIS A 119 -9.64 3.23 0.61
N SER A 120 -9.93 1.93 0.51
CA SER A 120 -10.00 0.96 1.59
C SER A 120 -9.46 -0.41 1.14
N SER A 121 -9.25 -1.30 2.11
CA SER A 121 -8.86 -2.69 1.90
C SER A 121 -9.53 -3.57 2.97
N PRO A 122 -10.67 -4.20 2.65
CA PRO A 122 -11.30 -5.19 3.52
C PRO A 122 -10.34 -6.30 3.98
N ALA A 123 -9.47 -6.77 3.09
CA ALA A 123 -8.49 -7.80 3.43
C ALA A 123 -7.49 -7.33 4.49
N MET A 124 -6.96 -6.11 4.37
CA MET A 124 -6.03 -5.57 5.37
C MET A 124 -6.71 -5.40 6.73
N ARG A 125 -7.95 -4.91 6.72
CA ARG A 125 -8.73 -4.74 7.95
C ARG A 125 -8.96 -6.08 8.66
N LEU A 126 -9.51 -7.08 7.96
CA LEU A 126 -9.85 -8.38 8.54
C LEU A 126 -8.59 -9.17 8.97
N THR A 127 -7.50 -9.09 8.20
CA THR A 127 -6.23 -9.72 8.61
C THR A 127 -5.60 -9.04 9.81
N GLY A 128 -5.66 -7.71 9.89
CA GLY A 128 -5.25 -6.95 11.07
C GLY A 128 -6.04 -7.30 12.33
N GLU A 129 -7.37 -7.24 12.24
CA GLU A 129 -8.29 -7.63 13.32
C GLU A 129 -7.96 -9.05 13.83
N ARG A 130 -7.79 -10.01 12.92
CA ARG A 130 -7.48 -11.40 13.28
C ARG A 130 -6.09 -11.56 13.88
N ALA A 131 -5.08 -10.85 13.38
CA ALA A 131 -3.73 -10.90 13.93
C ALA A 131 -3.68 -10.30 15.34
N PHE A 132 -4.39 -9.20 15.59
CA PHE A 132 -4.50 -8.59 16.92
C PHE A 132 -5.26 -9.48 17.90
N GLU A 133 -6.39 -10.07 17.48
CA GLU A 133 -7.15 -11.02 18.28
C GLU A 133 -6.28 -12.23 18.68
N MET A 134 -5.56 -12.82 17.73
CA MET A 134 -4.67 -13.96 17.98
C MET A 134 -3.53 -13.61 18.95
N ALA A 135 -3.01 -12.38 18.86
CA ALA A 135 -1.96 -11.90 19.76
C ALA A 135 -2.49 -11.45 21.14
N GLY A 136 -3.80 -11.29 21.32
CA GLY A 136 -4.41 -10.79 22.55
C GLY A 136 -4.06 -9.33 22.85
N ILE A 137 -3.81 -8.52 21.81
CA ILE A 137 -3.43 -7.10 21.94
C ILE A 137 -4.28 -6.21 21.03
N THR A 138 -4.10 -4.91 21.17
CA THR A 138 -4.64 -3.88 20.27
C THR A 138 -3.53 -3.10 19.59
N ALA A 139 -3.88 -2.25 18.62
CA ALA A 139 -2.93 -1.35 17.98
C ALA A 139 -2.24 -0.37 18.97
N ALA A 140 -2.85 -0.09 20.13
CA ALA A 140 -2.27 0.77 21.16
C ALA A 140 -1.09 0.11 21.89
N ASP A 141 -1.05 -1.23 21.93
CA ASP A 141 0.01 -1.99 22.62
C ASP A 141 1.30 -2.14 21.78
N LEU A 142 1.23 -1.76 20.51
CA LEU A 142 2.38 -1.80 19.60
C LEU A 142 3.44 -0.77 19.99
N SER A 143 4.70 -1.21 20.00
CA SER A 143 5.87 -0.34 20.20
C SER A 143 6.66 -0.10 18.92
N LEU A 144 6.52 -0.99 17.93
CA LEU A 144 7.25 -0.97 16.67
C LEU A 144 6.29 -1.32 15.54
N ILE A 145 6.37 -0.59 14.42
CA ILE A 145 5.45 -0.74 13.29
C ILE A 145 6.27 -0.71 12.00
N ASP A 146 6.02 -1.68 11.12
CA ASP A 146 6.41 -1.63 9.71
C ASP A 146 5.21 -1.90 8.82
N LEU A 147 4.73 -0.85 8.15
CA LEU A 147 3.73 -0.99 7.10
C LEU A 147 4.40 -1.12 5.74
N TYR A 148 4.00 -2.13 4.98
CA TYR A 148 4.42 -2.26 3.59
C TYR A 148 4.09 -0.99 2.79
N SER A 149 5.08 -0.47 2.06
CA SER A 149 5.09 0.94 1.66
C SER A 149 5.57 1.18 0.22
N CYS A 150 5.13 0.36 -0.74
CA CYS A 150 5.47 0.57 -2.16
C CYS A 150 5.02 1.92 -2.72
N PHE A 151 3.88 2.41 -2.23
CA PHE A 151 3.32 3.72 -2.54
C PHE A 151 2.69 4.32 -1.27
N PRO A 152 2.64 5.66 -1.14
CA PRO A 152 1.96 6.31 -0.03
C PRO A 152 0.51 5.83 0.17
N SER A 153 -0.25 5.62 -0.91
CA SER A 153 -1.65 5.16 -0.80
C SER A 153 -1.77 3.84 -0.06
N ALA A 154 -0.83 2.91 -0.25
CA ALA A 154 -0.85 1.61 0.40
C ALA A 154 -0.65 1.75 1.92
N VAL A 155 0.27 2.62 2.34
CA VAL A 155 0.50 2.91 3.76
C VAL A 155 -0.70 3.61 4.39
N ARG A 156 -1.29 4.60 3.69
CA ARG A 156 -2.47 5.33 4.18
C ARG A 156 -3.67 4.40 4.36
N ILE A 157 -3.92 3.52 3.39
CA ILE A 157 -4.99 2.52 3.47
C ILE A 157 -4.69 1.50 4.58
N GLY A 158 -3.44 1.03 4.67
CA GLY A 158 -3.00 0.11 5.71
C GLY A 158 -3.14 0.66 7.11
N ALA A 159 -2.63 1.86 7.37
CA ALA A 159 -2.72 2.53 8.66
C ALA A 159 -4.18 2.69 9.09
N LYS A 160 -5.05 3.20 8.19
CA LYS A 160 -6.49 3.33 8.47
C LYS A 160 -7.14 1.98 8.79
N ALA A 161 -6.85 0.94 8.00
CA ALA A 161 -7.42 -0.39 8.18
C ALA A 161 -7.01 -1.04 9.52
N LEU A 162 -5.83 -0.67 10.05
CA LEU A 162 -5.27 -1.20 11.29
C LEU A 162 -5.52 -0.28 12.50
N GLY A 163 -6.26 0.83 12.32
CA GLY A 163 -6.55 1.79 13.39
C GLY A 163 -5.35 2.61 13.84
N LEU A 164 -4.35 2.80 12.98
CA LEU A 164 -3.16 3.61 13.24
C LEU A 164 -3.34 5.04 12.71
N ALA A 165 -2.85 6.01 13.48
CA ALA A 165 -2.79 7.40 13.03
C ALA A 165 -1.73 7.56 11.92
N LEU A 166 -1.94 8.47 10.98
CA LEU A 166 -0.97 8.72 9.91
C LEU A 166 0.29 9.43 10.42
N ASP A 167 0.14 10.19 11.51
CA ASP A 167 1.18 10.92 12.24
C ASP A 167 1.56 10.22 13.54
N ASP A 168 1.37 8.89 13.61
CA ASP A 168 1.65 8.11 14.82
C ASP A 168 3.09 8.37 15.31
N PRO A 169 3.27 8.82 16.57
CA PRO A 169 4.58 9.23 17.08
C PRO A 169 5.57 8.06 17.18
N ARG A 170 5.09 6.80 17.14
CA ARG A 170 5.94 5.60 17.08
C ARG A 170 6.60 5.42 15.72
N GLY A 171 6.09 6.10 14.69
CA GLY A 171 6.45 5.90 13.28
C GLY A 171 5.71 4.70 12.66
N LEU A 172 5.64 4.68 11.33
CA LEU A 172 4.96 3.63 10.55
C LEU A 172 5.93 2.70 9.81
N THR A 173 7.23 2.86 10.04
CA THR A 173 8.27 1.96 9.53
C THR A 173 9.43 1.88 10.51
N VAL A 174 9.99 0.67 10.65
CA VAL A 174 11.31 0.48 11.27
C VAL A 174 12.41 0.36 10.22
N THR A 175 12.03 0.02 8.99
CA THR A 175 12.95 -0.31 7.90
C THR A 175 13.34 0.90 7.05
N GLY A 176 12.38 1.79 6.79
CA GLY A 176 12.56 2.99 5.95
C GLY A 176 11.72 3.00 4.67
N GLY A 177 10.94 1.94 4.41
CA GLY A 177 10.02 1.84 3.27
C GLY A 177 10.65 1.59 1.90
N LEU A 178 9.88 0.99 1.00
CA LEU A 178 10.40 0.49 -0.29
C LEU A 178 11.13 1.54 -1.16
N PRO A 179 10.65 2.79 -1.31
CA PRO A 179 11.31 3.76 -2.19
C PRO A 179 12.71 4.17 -1.72
N TYR A 180 13.02 4.00 -0.43
CA TYR A 180 14.21 4.57 0.20
C TYR A 180 15.12 3.48 0.78
N PHE A 181 14.55 2.48 1.47
CA PHE A 181 15.30 1.30 1.90
C PHE A 181 15.74 0.43 0.73
N GLY A 182 14.94 0.39 -0.35
CA GLY A 182 15.04 -0.61 -1.40
C GLY A 182 14.19 -1.84 -1.09
N GLY A 183 13.93 -2.67 -2.08
CA GLY A 183 13.20 -3.92 -1.85
C GLY A 183 13.24 -4.78 -3.10
N PRO A 184 13.96 -5.90 -3.12
CA PRO A 184 14.12 -6.69 -4.34
C PRO A 184 12.80 -7.38 -4.67
N GLY A 185 12.03 -6.75 -5.56
CA GLY A 185 10.73 -7.17 -6.06
C GLY A 185 9.71 -7.49 -4.95
N ASN A 186 9.77 -8.73 -4.45
CA ASN A 186 8.82 -9.32 -3.53
C ASN A 186 9.34 -9.43 -2.08
N ASN A 187 10.61 -9.12 -1.80
CA ASN A 187 11.24 -9.50 -0.53
C ASN A 187 11.32 -8.40 0.55
N TYR A 188 10.79 -7.18 0.31
CA TYR A 188 10.85 -6.09 1.30
C TYR A 188 10.33 -6.51 2.69
N ALA A 189 9.19 -7.21 2.74
CA ALA A 189 8.57 -7.59 4.01
C ALA A 189 9.49 -8.49 4.87
N LEU A 190 10.36 -9.28 4.24
CA LEU A 190 11.31 -10.12 4.98
C LEU A 190 12.43 -9.28 5.62
N HIS A 191 12.88 -8.22 4.96
CA HIS A 191 13.79 -7.25 5.57
C HIS A 191 13.13 -6.55 6.76
N ALA A 192 11.85 -6.16 6.61
CA ALA A 192 11.09 -5.57 7.72
C ALA A 192 10.95 -6.52 8.91
N ILE A 193 10.70 -7.81 8.67
CA ILE A 193 10.67 -8.83 9.74
C ILE A 193 12.06 -8.98 10.40
N ALA A 194 13.14 -9.00 9.62
CA ALA A 194 14.50 -9.10 10.16
C ALA A 194 14.88 -7.88 11.04
N GLU A 195 14.53 -6.67 10.60
CA GLU A 195 14.71 -5.43 11.37
C GLU A 195 13.85 -5.46 12.63
N MET A 196 12.58 -5.88 12.53
CA MET A 196 11.66 -6.02 13.65
C MET A 196 12.20 -6.97 14.72
N VAL A 197 12.71 -8.14 14.31
CA VAL A 197 13.31 -9.12 15.23
C VAL A 197 14.51 -8.53 15.98
N THR A 198 15.36 -7.77 15.30
CA THR A 198 16.51 -7.10 15.91
C THR A 198 16.07 -6.10 16.97
N ARG A 199 15.14 -5.20 16.62
CA ARG A 199 14.64 -4.16 17.54
C ARG A 199 13.84 -4.72 18.71
N LEU A 200 13.10 -5.82 18.53
CA LEU A 200 12.37 -6.46 19.62
C LEU A 200 13.29 -7.11 20.65
N ARG A 201 14.44 -7.66 20.23
CA ARG A 201 15.46 -8.18 21.15
C ARG A 201 16.07 -7.08 22.02
N GLU A 202 16.19 -5.87 21.49
CA GLU A 202 16.62 -4.68 22.23
C GLU A 202 15.55 -4.11 23.17
N ARG A 203 14.29 -4.54 23.00
CA ARG A 203 13.14 -4.08 23.80
C ARG A 203 12.32 -5.27 24.31
N PRO A 204 12.87 -6.09 25.22
CA PRO A 204 12.20 -7.30 25.68
C PRO A 204 10.79 -6.99 26.21
N GLY A 205 9.80 -7.77 25.76
CA GLY A 205 8.41 -7.60 26.18
C GLY A 205 7.57 -6.67 25.30
N ALA A 206 8.19 -5.92 24.38
CA ALA A 206 7.48 -5.06 23.43
C ALA A 206 6.78 -5.89 22.33
N TYR A 207 5.76 -5.31 21.69
CA TYR A 207 5.11 -5.87 20.52
C TYR A 207 5.45 -5.08 19.26
N GLY A 208 5.70 -5.80 18.17
CA GLY A 208 6.01 -5.26 16.86
C GLY A 208 5.04 -5.76 15.80
N LEU A 209 4.61 -4.89 14.89
CA LEU A 209 3.73 -5.22 13.78
C LEU A 209 4.49 -5.12 12.45
N SER A 210 4.41 -6.15 11.61
CA SER A 210 4.86 -6.07 10.21
C SER A 210 3.71 -6.45 9.29
N THR A 211 3.52 -5.67 8.23
CA THR A 211 2.59 -6.01 7.15
C THR A 211 3.33 -6.29 5.85
N ALA A 212 2.76 -7.18 5.04
CA ALA A 212 3.20 -7.43 3.67
C ALA A 212 2.02 -7.24 2.73
N ASN A 213 2.27 -6.53 1.64
CA ASN A 213 1.30 -6.29 0.60
C ASN A 213 1.82 -6.79 -0.75
N GLY A 214 0.96 -7.47 -1.52
CA GLY A 214 1.25 -7.92 -2.88
C GLY A 214 0.31 -7.30 -3.92
N TRP A 215 0.87 -7.03 -5.11
CA TRP A 215 0.14 -6.47 -6.26
C TRP A 215 -0.54 -5.12 -5.95
N PHE A 216 -1.76 -4.91 -6.47
CA PHE A 216 -2.50 -3.66 -6.39
C PHE A 216 -3.31 -3.60 -5.09
N LEU A 217 -2.67 -3.62 -3.92
CA LEU A 217 -3.38 -3.84 -2.64
C LEU A 217 -4.11 -5.19 -2.58
N THR A 218 -3.70 -6.18 -3.37
CA THR A 218 -4.49 -7.41 -3.56
C THR A 218 -4.26 -8.41 -2.45
N LYS A 219 -3.01 -8.70 -2.09
CA LYS A 219 -2.67 -9.72 -1.08
C LYS A 219 -2.21 -9.05 0.19
N GLN A 220 -2.74 -9.48 1.33
CA GLN A 220 -2.39 -8.93 2.64
C GLN A 220 -1.93 -10.05 3.58
N SER A 221 -0.81 -9.81 4.24
CA SER A 221 -0.29 -10.63 5.33
C SER A 221 0.07 -9.72 6.49
N VAL A 222 -0.33 -10.10 7.70
CA VAL A 222 -0.03 -9.35 8.93
C VAL A 222 0.62 -10.27 9.94
N GLY A 223 1.69 -9.81 10.60
CA GLY A 223 2.38 -10.51 11.67
C GLY A 223 2.62 -9.61 12.87
N VAL A 224 2.29 -10.12 14.06
CA VAL A 224 2.59 -9.49 15.37
C VAL A 224 3.67 -10.31 16.06
N TYR A 225 4.76 -9.65 16.47
CA TYR A 225 5.95 -10.28 17.01
C TYR A 225 6.29 -9.74 18.40
N SER A 226 6.84 -10.59 19.28
CA SER A 226 7.37 -10.19 20.58
C SER A 226 8.39 -11.19 21.10
N THR A 227 9.28 -10.77 22.01
CA THR A 227 10.14 -11.70 22.76
C THR A 227 9.39 -12.41 23.89
N ARG A 228 8.16 -12.00 24.23
CA ARG A 228 7.31 -12.73 25.17
C ARG A 228 7.07 -14.13 24.62
N PRO A 229 7.26 -15.20 25.41
CA PRO A 229 6.81 -16.52 25.01
C PRO A 229 5.30 -16.51 24.71
N VAL A 230 4.89 -17.26 23.70
CA VAL A 230 3.46 -17.51 23.44
C VAL A 230 2.95 -18.50 24.48
N GLU A 231 1.90 -18.14 25.20
CA GLU A 231 1.22 -19.02 26.15
C GLU A 231 0.23 -19.94 25.42
N GLY A 232 0.14 -21.20 25.84
CA GLY A 232 -0.75 -22.18 25.23
C GLY A 232 -0.24 -22.74 23.89
N ARG A 233 -1.16 -23.30 23.09
CA ARG A 233 -0.83 -23.89 21.79
C ARG A 233 -0.92 -22.82 20.71
N TRP A 234 0.17 -22.64 19.96
CA TRP A 234 0.16 -21.78 18.78
C TRP A 234 -0.67 -22.43 17.67
N GLU A 235 -1.76 -21.78 17.28
CA GLU A 235 -2.63 -22.20 16.19
C GLU A 235 -3.14 -20.97 15.44
N ARG A 236 -3.26 -21.09 14.12
CA ARG A 236 -3.87 -20.06 13.28
C ARG A 236 -5.11 -20.59 12.56
N GLN A 237 -6.06 -19.70 12.29
CA GLN A 237 -7.23 -20.04 11.48
C GLN A 237 -6.82 -20.25 10.01
N SER A 238 -7.55 -21.12 9.31
CA SER A 238 -7.42 -21.26 7.85
C SER A 238 -7.68 -19.91 7.17
N PRO A 239 -6.80 -19.46 6.25
CA PRO A 239 -7.03 -18.24 5.45
C PRO A 239 -8.37 -18.23 4.72
N SER A 240 -8.90 -19.42 4.36
CA SER A 240 -10.18 -19.55 3.65
C SER A 240 -11.37 -18.97 4.40
N VAL A 241 -11.30 -18.87 5.74
CA VAL A 241 -12.40 -18.31 6.55
C VAL A 241 -12.52 -16.81 6.35
N LEU A 242 -11.40 -16.08 6.40
CA LEU A 242 -11.38 -14.65 6.10
C LEU A 242 -11.65 -14.40 4.62
N GLN A 243 -11.12 -15.24 3.73
CA GLN A 243 -11.34 -15.12 2.30
C GLN A 243 -12.84 -15.22 1.95
N ALA A 244 -13.56 -16.19 2.51
CA ALA A 244 -14.99 -16.33 2.27
C ALA A 244 -15.81 -15.11 2.72
N GLN A 245 -15.39 -14.41 3.78
CA GLN A 245 -16.04 -13.16 4.21
C GLN A 245 -15.82 -12.03 3.20
N ILE A 246 -14.61 -11.94 2.63
CA ILE A 246 -14.25 -10.91 1.65
C ILE A 246 -14.94 -11.18 0.32
N ASP A 247 -14.96 -12.43 -0.13
CA ASP A 247 -15.60 -12.85 -1.39
C ASP A 247 -17.12 -12.60 -1.37
N ALA A 248 -17.72 -12.61 -0.18
CA ALA A 248 -19.15 -12.32 0.01
C ALA A 248 -19.48 -10.82 0.11
N LEU A 249 -18.49 -9.93 0.10
CA LEU A 249 -18.74 -8.48 0.14
C LEU A 249 -19.43 -8.01 -1.14
N PRO A 250 -20.34 -7.02 -1.05
CA PRO A 250 -20.91 -6.40 -2.23
C PRO A 250 -19.82 -5.90 -3.17
N HIS A 251 -19.94 -6.21 -4.46
CA HIS A 251 -19.10 -5.69 -5.52
C HIS A 251 -19.98 -5.03 -6.58
N PRO A 252 -19.47 -4.03 -7.32
CA PRO A 252 -20.28 -3.37 -8.34
C PRO A 252 -20.52 -4.28 -9.54
N GLU A 253 -21.58 -4.01 -10.27
CA GLU A 253 -21.78 -4.53 -11.62
C GLU A 253 -20.75 -3.91 -12.56
N ILE A 254 -20.15 -4.73 -13.43
CA ILE A 254 -19.14 -4.30 -14.41
C ILE A 254 -19.77 -4.34 -15.80
N VAL A 255 -19.61 -3.26 -16.55
CA VAL A 255 -20.00 -3.17 -17.96
C VAL A 255 -18.76 -3.11 -18.84
N GLU A 256 -18.56 -4.13 -19.69
CA GLU A 256 -17.38 -4.23 -20.54
C GLU A 256 -17.38 -3.21 -21.69
N LYS A 257 -18.57 -2.94 -22.25
CA LYS A 257 -18.79 -2.07 -23.41
C LYS A 257 -19.77 -0.96 -23.04
N PRO A 258 -19.38 -0.04 -22.14
CA PRO A 258 -20.22 1.10 -21.77
C PRO A 258 -20.44 2.03 -22.95
N GLN A 259 -21.60 2.69 -23.00
CA GLN A 259 -21.91 3.70 -24.00
C GLN A 259 -22.80 4.79 -23.40
N GLY A 260 -22.47 6.05 -23.69
CA GLY A 260 -23.28 7.19 -23.29
C GLY A 260 -22.65 8.00 -22.15
N ARG A 261 -23.50 8.60 -21.31
CA ARG A 261 -23.04 9.48 -20.24
C ARG A 261 -22.42 8.69 -19.09
N ALA A 262 -21.34 9.22 -18.54
CA ALA A 262 -20.64 8.60 -17.43
C ALA A 262 -19.92 9.64 -16.56
N ARG A 263 -19.50 9.21 -15.37
CA ARG A 263 -18.67 9.98 -14.44
C ARG A 263 -17.39 9.24 -14.09
N ILE A 264 -16.33 9.98 -13.78
CA ILE A 264 -15.08 9.42 -13.28
C ILE A 264 -15.24 9.01 -11.81
N GLU A 265 -14.92 7.76 -11.47
CA GLU A 265 -14.82 7.29 -10.09
C GLU A 265 -13.40 7.39 -9.55
N THR A 266 -12.41 7.09 -10.38
CA THR A 266 -11.00 7.40 -10.14
C THR A 266 -10.23 7.43 -11.46
N TYR A 267 -9.05 8.05 -11.45
CA TYR A 267 -8.23 8.19 -12.64
C TYR A 267 -6.73 8.18 -12.33
N THR A 268 -5.93 8.14 -13.38
CA THR A 268 -4.48 8.34 -13.34
C THR A 268 -4.01 8.82 -14.70
N VAL A 269 -2.97 9.63 -14.73
CA VAL A 269 -2.26 9.99 -15.96
C VAL A 269 -0.87 9.34 -15.89
N VAL A 270 -0.57 8.49 -16.86
CA VAL A 270 0.72 7.81 -16.99
C VAL A 270 1.70 8.74 -17.71
N HIS A 271 2.92 8.84 -17.21
CA HIS A 271 4.00 9.63 -17.82
C HIS A 271 5.07 8.73 -18.41
N GLY A 272 5.49 9.07 -19.63
CA GLY A 272 6.73 8.59 -20.22
C GLY A 272 7.93 9.43 -19.76
N ARG A 273 9.10 9.20 -20.38
CA ARG A 273 10.24 10.10 -20.19
C ARG A 273 10.02 11.49 -20.81
N GLU A 274 9.14 11.58 -21.81
CA GLU A 274 8.86 12.80 -22.60
C GLU A 274 7.64 13.59 -22.07
N GLY A 275 7.02 13.15 -20.96
CA GLY A 275 5.85 13.79 -20.35
C GLY A 275 4.60 12.91 -20.37
N VAL A 276 3.43 13.55 -20.38
CA VAL A 276 2.12 12.89 -20.38
C VAL A 276 2.00 11.91 -21.55
N ARG A 277 1.54 10.69 -21.27
CA ARG A 277 1.46 9.59 -22.26
C ARG A 277 0.07 9.00 -22.41
N MET A 278 -0.68 8.83 -21.31
CA MET A 278 -1.93 8.09 -21.34
C MET A 278 -2.78 8.37 -20.11
N GLY A 279 -4.05 8.69 -20.30
CA GLY A 279 -5.02 8.76 -19.21
C GLY A 279 -5.79 7.45 -19.06
N ILE A 280 -5.96 6.99 -17.83
CA ILE A 280 -6.80 5.83 -17.49
C ILE A 280 -7.87 6.30 -16.53
N VAL A 281 -9.12 5.96 -16.83
CA VAL A 281 -10.30 6.25 -16.03
C VAL A 281 -10.96 4.94 -15.63
N ILE A 282 -11.30 4.84 -14.35
CA ILE A 282 -12.38 3.97 -13.90
C ILE A 282 -13.59 4.87 -13.72
N GLY A 283 -14.67 4.52 -14.41
CA GLY A 283 -15.88 5.33 -14.43
C GLY A 283 -17.13 4.55 -14.08
N ARG A 284 -18.22 5.29 -13.93
CA ARG A 284 -19.57 4.79 -13.68
C ARG A 284 -20.51 5.33 -14.74
N ASP A 285 -21.28 4.46 -15.37
CA ASP A 285 -22.30 4.86 -16.34
C ASP A 285 -23.56 5.40 -15.63
N ASP A 286 -24.61 5.68 -16.40
CA ASP A 286 -25.90 6.18 -15.92
C ASP A 286 -26.69 5.17 -15.07
N GLN A 287 -26.36 3.87 -15.19
CA GLN A 287 -26.89 2.77 -14.38
C GLN A 287 -25.99 2.44 -13.18
N ASP A 288 -24.98 3.27 -12.91
CA ASP A 288 -23.98 3.10 -11.86
C ASP A 288 -23.09 1.84 -12.00
N ARG A 289 -23.05 1.24 -13.20
CA ARG A 289 -22.16 0.12 -13.50
C ARG A 289 -20.76 0.64 -13.77
N ARG A 290 -19.76 -0.11 -13.33
CA ARG A 290 -18.36 0.28 -13.44
C ARG A 290 -17.75 -0.15 -14.76
N PHE A 291 -16.89 0.70 -15.31
CA PHE A 291 -16.07 0.38 -16.47
C PHE A 291 -14.63 0.91 -16.32
N VAL A 292 -13.75 0.45 -17.21
CA VAL A 292 -12.42 1.03 -17.43
C VAL A 292 -12.34 1.59 -18.84
N ALA A 293 -11.73 2.76 -18.99
CA ALA A 293 -11.53 3.42 -20.28
C ALA A 293 -10.20 4.18 -20.32
N HIS A 294 -9.69 4.39 -21.51
CA HIS A 294 -8.66 5.39 -21.77
C HIS A 294 -9.30 6.75 -22.03
N THR A 295 -8.54 7.82 -21.85
CA THR A 295 -8.93 9.16 -22.34
C THR A 295 -8.45 9.36 -23.77
N PRO A 296 -8.89 10.42 -24.49
CA PRO A 296 -8.26 10.82 -25.74
C PRO A 296 -6.75 10.96 -25.58
N ASP A 297 -6.02 10.60 -26.65
CA ASP A 297 -4.58 10.84 -26.76
C ASP A 297 -4.32 12.31 -27.12
N ASP A 298 -4.76 13.19 -26.22
CA ASP A 298 -4.63 14.64 -26.34
C ASP A 298 -3.92 15.18 -25.08
N PRO A 299 -2.70 15.74 -25.22
CA PRO A 299 -1.97 16.33 -24.12
C PRO A 299 -2.74 17.41 -23.34
N ALA A 300 -3.70 18.11 -23.97
CA ALA A 300 -4.54 19.07 -23.27
C ALA A 300 -5.48 18.37 -22.28
N VAL A 301 -6.13 17.27 -22.69
CA VAL A 301 -6.99 16.46 -21.82
C VAL A 301 -6.18 15.86 -20.67
N LEU A 302 -4.98 15.36 -20.96
CA LEU A 302 -4.13 14.75 -19.93
C LEU A 302 -3.68 15.77 -18.87
N ARG A 303 -3.21 16.95 -19.30
CA ARG A 303 -2.81 18.01 -18.37
C ARG A 303 -3.99 18.57 -17.59
N ASP A 304 -5.17 18.62 -18.19
CA ASP A 304 -6.39 19.08 -17.52
C ASP A 304 -6.78 18.16 -16.35
N LEU A 305 -6.60 16.85 -16.48
CA LEU A 305 -6.80 15.88 -15.39
C LEU A 305 -5.78 16.03 -14.25
N GLU A 306 -4.63 16.64 -14.50
CA GLU A 306 -3.61 16.90 -13.47
C GLU A 306 -3.77 18.26 -12.81
N ALA A 307 -4.41 19.21 -13.51
CA ALA A 307 -4.61 20.57 -13.02
C ALA A 307 -5.91 20.74 -12.23
N ARG A 308 -6.90 19.86 -12.44
CA ARG A 308 -8.22 19.94 -11.80
C ARG A 308 -8.69 18.57 -11.33
N GLU A 309 -9.56 18.56 -10.34
CA GLU A 309 -10.19 17.32 -9.84
C GLU A 309 -10.88 16.57 -10.99
N GLY A 310 -10.41 15.34 -11.25
CA GLY A 310 -11.00 14.42 -12.21
C GLY A 310 -12.17 13.61 -11.65
N VAL A 311 -12.12 13.19 -10.39
CA VAL A 311 -13.17 12.37 -9.76
C VAL A 311 -14.48 13.15 -9.71
N GLY A 312 -15.56 12.49 -10.12
CA GLY A 312 -16.89 13.07 -10.24
C GLY A 312 -17.11 13.88 -11.52
N ARG A 313 -16.07 14.19 -12.31
CA ARG A 313 -16.27 14.85 -13.61
C ARG A 313 -17.08 13.98 -14.54
N MET A 314 -17.98 14.63 -15.24
CA MET A 314 -18.83 14.01 -16.25
C MET A 314 -18.12 13.96 -17.60
N GLY A 315 -18.58 13.04 -18.45
CA GLY A 315 -18.09 12.85 -19.80
C GLY A 315 -18.95 11.85 -20.57
N THR A 316 -18.45 11.48 -21.75
CA THR A 316 -19.08 10.47 -22.60
C THR A 316 -18.13 9.31 -22.78
N VAL A 317 -18.63 8.09 -22.59
CA VAL A 317 -17.90 6.84 -22.81
C VAL A 317 -18.45 6.11 -24.03
N GLY A 318 -17.57 5.45 -24.77
CA GLY A 318 -17.91 4.61 -25.89
C GLY A 318 -16.73 3.74 -26.35
N PRO A 319 -16.86 3.05 -27.49
CA PRO A 319 -15.77 2.26 -28.02
C PRO A 319 -14.60 3.15 -28.45
N HIS A 320 -13.38 2.74 -28.12
CA HIS A 320 -12.18 3.37 -28.65
C HIS A 320 -12.04 3.04 -30.15
N PRO A 321 -11.50 3.95 -30.99
CA PRO A 321 -11.27 3.68 -32.42
C PRO A 321 -10.38 2.47 -32.75
N ASP A 322 -9.73 1.86 -31.76
CA ASP A 322 -8.90 0.68 -31.96
C ASP A 322 -9.69 -0.64 -31.90
N GLY A 323 -10.98 -0.57 -31.56
CA GLY A 323 -11.88 -1.72 -31.47
C GLY A 323 -11.68 -2.63 -30.25
N VAL A 324 -10.76 -2.30 -29.34
CA VAL A 324 -10.41 -3.14 -28.19
C VAL A 324 -10.71 -2.46 -26.86
N ARG A 325 -10.38 -1.17 -26.73
CA ARG A 325 -10.52 -0.42 -25.47
C ARG A 325 -11.82 0.40 -25.46
N ASN A 326 -12.18 0.89 -24.28
CA ASN A 326 -13.17 1.96 -24.15
C ASN A 326 -12.47 3.33 -24.15
N LEU A 327 -13.17 4.34 -24.63
CA LEU A 327 -12.73 5.74 -24.65
C LEU A 327 -13.70 6.58 -23.82
N PHE A 328 -13.20 7.25 -22.79
CA PHE A 328 -13.92 8.24 -22.00
C PHE A 328 -13.42 9.65 -22.38
N THR A 329 -14.30 10.48 -22.91
CA THR A 329 -14.02 11.88 -23.22
C THR A 329 -14.64 12.75 -22.13
N PRO A 330 -13.84 13.39 -21.26
CA PRO A 330 -14.35 14.34 -20.27
C PRO A 330 -15.06 15.51 -20.95
N ASP A 331 -16.05 16.08 -20.28
CA ASP A 331 -16.64 17.38 -20.65
C ASP A 331 -15.63 18.54 -20.47
#